data_AF-A0A7C4GRD3-F1
#
_entry.id   AF-A0A7C4GRD3-F1
#
_cell.length_a   1.000
_cell.length_b   1.000
_cell.length_c   1.000
_cell.angle_alpha   90.00
_cell.angle_beta   90.00
_cell.angle_gamma   90.00
#
_symmetry.space_group_name_H-M   'P 1'
#
loop_
_entity.id
_entity.type
_entity.pdbx_description
1 polymer ?
#
loop_
_entity_poly.entity_id
_entity_poly.type
_entity_poly.pdbx_seq_one_letter_code
_entity_poly.pdbx_strand_id
1 'polypeptide(L)'
;MRLEDYNRFLQEQFWKAYDHAARAKENGYDPEKKPESIISFSQAETIEKLLGLKGFKERFEELKKTLPPLEIPFKIAEDIILGKFGFFPEEKAAELALKAALASLTPPGTTAAPIEGIEKVLIKRNNDNTRYLAVYFSGPMRSAGGTEQALSIILADFIRRILKLDRYKPTQEEVARYIEELRLYERGKNRFQYKVAKDQIAEVIENLPIEITG
;
A
#
# COMPACT_ATOMS: atom_id res chain seq x y z
N MET A 1 34.92 11.15 -16.07
CA MET A 1 33.66 11.93 -16.21
C MET A 1 33.18 12.27 -14.81
N ARG A 2 32.80 13.53 -14.52
CA ARG A 2 32.25 13.86 -13.19
C ARG A 2 30.84 13.27 -13.07
N LEU A 3 30.41 12.95 -11.84
CA LEU A 3 29.08 12.37 -11.60
C LEU A 3 27.95 13.25 -12.16
N GLU A 4 28.11 14.57 -12.09
CA GLU A 4 27.16 15.54 -12.64
C GLU A 4 27.06 15.47 -14.17
N ASP A 5 28.18 15.32 -14.86
CA ASP A 5 28.20 15.19 -16.33
C ASP A 5 27.51 13.88 -16.76
N TYR A 6 27.69 12.80 -15.98
CA TYR A 6 27.04 11.53 -16.21
C TYR A 6 25.53 11.60 -16.01
N ASN A 7 25.07 12.19 -14.91
CA ASN A 7 23.65 12.37 -14.66
C ASN A 7 22.98 13.22 -15.75
N ARG A 8 23.65 14.29 -16.20
CA ARG A 8 23.17 15.12 -17.31
C ARG A 8 23.03 14.34 -18.60
N PHE A 9 24.07 13.57 -18.95
CA PHE A 9 24.03 12.70 -20.14
C PHE A 9 22.85 11.72 -20.08
N LEU A 10 22.64 11.04 -18.94
CA LEU A 10 21.52 10.11 -18.77
C LEU A 10 20.17 10.81 -18.90
N GLN A 11 20.00 11.99 -18.30
CA GLN A 11 18.76 12.77 -18.41
C GLN A 11 18.47 13.19 -19.85
N GLU A 12 19.49 13.64 -20.59
CA GLU A 12 19.33 14.00 -21.99
C GLU A 12 18.91 12.80 -22.86
N GLN A 13 19.51 11.63 -22.65
CA GLN A 13 19.12 10.42 -23.38
C GLN A 13 17.71 9.95 -23.01
N PHE A 14 17.36 10.02 -21.73
CA PHE A 14 16.01 9.71 -21.25
C PHE A 14 14.95 10.59 -21.91
N TRP A 15 15.16 11.91 -21.93
CA TRP A 15 14.18 12.85 -22.52
C TRP A 15 14.05 12.69 -24.03
N LYS A 16 15.14 12.37 -24.74
CA LYS A 16 15.08 12.00 -26.17
C LYS A 16 14.20 10.77 -26.38
N ALA A 17 14.41 9.71 -25.60
CA ALA A 17 13.59 8.50 -25.70
C ALA A 17 12.12 8.78 -25.34
N TYR A 18 11.86 9.60 -24.32
CA TYR A 18 10.51 9.98 -23.92
C TYR A 18 9.78 10.78 -25.02
N ASP A 19 10.44 11.75 -25.67
CA ASP A 19 9.87 12.52 -26.77
C ASP A 19 9.50 11.61 -27.96
N HIS A 20 10.34 10.63 -28.29
CA HIS A 20 9.99 9.61 -29.29
C HIS A 20 8.74 8.82 -28.90
N ALA A 21 8.64 8.37 -27.65
CA ALA A 21 7.49 7.62 -27.15
C ALA A 21 6.21 8.49 -27.13
N ALA A 22 6.31 9.76 -26.74
CA ALA A 22 5.20 10.69 -26.71
C ALA A 22 4.63 10.91 -28.12
N ARG A 23 5.48 11.22 -29.10
CA ARG A 23 5.07 11.39 -30.51
C ARG A 23 4.46 10.13 -31.11
N ALA A 24 4.96 8.96 -30.71
CA ALA A 24 4.39 7.69 -31.16
C ALA A 24 2.96 7.49 -30.62
N LYS A 25 2.74 7.72 -29.31
CA LYS A 25 1.43 7.53 -28.66
C LYS A 25 0.40 8.59 -29.07
N GLU A 26 0.82 9.79 -29.47
CA GLU A 26 -0.07 10.83 -30.01
C GLU A 26 -0.88 10.38 -31.23
N ASN A 27 -0.37 9.39 -31.99
CA ASN A 27 -1.09 8.81 -33.14
C ASN A 27 -2.36 8.03 -32.74
N GLY A 28 -2.54 7.71 -31.46
CA GLY A 28 -3.77 7.12 -30.93
C GLY A 28 -3.97 5.63 -31.22
N TYR A 29 -2.91 4.89 -31.50
CA TYR A 29 -2.95 3.43 -31.68
C TYR A 29 -2.89 2.64 -30.36
N ASP A 30 -2.45 3.29 -29.29
CA ASP A 30 -2.33 2.73 -27.94
C ASP A 30 -3.53 3.12 -27.05
N PRO A 31 -3.76 2.44 -25.91
CA PRO A 31 -4.84 2.78 -24.97
C PRO A 31 -4.82 4.23 -24.50
N GLU A 32 -3.62 4.81 -24.33
CA GLU A 32 -3.40 6.17 -23.89
C GLU A 32 -2.59 6.97 -24.92
N LYS A 33 -2.97 8.22 -25.15
CA LYS A 33 -2.29 9.14 -26.09
C LYS A 33 -0.99 9.73 -25.56
N LYS A 34 -0.56 9.32 -24.37
CA LYS A 34 0.64 9.80 -23.68
C LYS A 34 1.35 8.62 -23.03
N PRO A 35 2.67 8.68 -22.79
CA PRO A 35 3.35 7.66 -22.02
C PRO A 35 2.72 7.47 -20.65
N GLU A 36 2.35 6.24 -20.31
CA GLU A 36 1.65 5.87 -19.07
C GLU A 36 2.59 5.87 -17.86
N SER A 37 3.89 5.70 -18.09
CA SER A 37 4.90 5.72 -17.03
C SER A 37 5.00 7.11 -16.39
N ILE A 38 4.76 7.16 -15.08
CA ILE A 38 4.94 8.38 -14.30
C ILE A 38 6.42 8.64 -14.09
N ILE A 39 6.89 9.80 -14.54
CA ILE A 39 8.27 10.25 -14.32
C ILE A 39 8.36 10.87 -12.93
N SER A 40 9.32 10.43 -12.13
CA SER A 40 9.62 10.97 -10.79
C SER A 40 11.10 10.78 -10.47
N PHE A 41 11.67 11.67 -9.66
CA PHE A 41 13.10 11.64 -9.32
C PHE A 41 13.39 11.29 -7.86
N SER A 42 12.36 11.14 -7.02
CA SER A 42 12.50 10.69 -5.64
C SER A 42 11.31 9.83 -5.21
N GLN A 43 11.51 9.01 -4.17
CA GLN A 43 10.45 8.22 -3.54
C GLN A 43 9.23 9.07 -3.20
N ALA A 44 9.46 10.21 -2.57
CA ALA A 44 8.40 11.10 -2.13
C ALA A 44 7.59 11.67 -3.30
N GLU A 45 8.28 12.04 -4.39
CA GLU A 45 7.63 12.51 -5.62
C GLU A 45 6.83 11.40 -6.30
N THR A 46 7.34 10.16 -6.30
CA THR A 46 6.62 9.01 -6.84
C THR A 46 5.32 8.77 -6.09
N ILE A 47 5.37 8.76 -4.75
CA ILE A 47 4.20 8.55 -3.89
C ILE A 47 3.18 9.68 -4.09
N GLU A 48 3.63 10.93 -4.08
CA GLU A 48 2.79 12.11 -4.31
C GLU A 48 2.02 12.00 -5.65
N LYS A 49 2.73 11.68 -6.74
CA LYS A 49 2.12 11.58 -8.08
C LYS A 49 1.18 10.39 -8.20
N LEU A 50 1.55 9.23 -7.64
CA LEU A 50 0.74 8.01 -7.72
C LEU A 50 -0.55 8.11 -6.90
N LEU A 51 -0.50 8.74 -5.73
CA LEU A 51 -1.63 8.81 -4.80
C LEU A 51 -2.39 10.15 -4.87
N GLY A 52 -1.87 11.13 -5.62
CA GLY A 52 -2.50 12.46 -5.76
C GLY A 52 -2.46 13.30 -4.48
N LEU A 53 -1.51 13.04 -3.57
CA LEU A 53 -1.38 13.70 -2.27
C LEU A 53 -0.52 14.96 -2.36
N LYS A 54 -1.09 16.06 -2.88
CA LYS A 54 -0.35 17.33 -3.06
C LYS A 54 0.32 17.80 -1.77
N GLY A 55 1.61 18.12 -1.83
CA GLY A 55 2.42 18.55 -0.67
C GLY A 55 3.05 17.39 0.11
N PHE A 56 2.84 16.14 -0.32
CA PHE A 56 3.40 14.95 0.33
C PHE A 56 4.93 14.97 0.31
N LYS A 57 5.53 15.36 -0.83
CA LYS A 57 6.98 15.37 -0.98
C LYS A 57 7.67 16.23 0.07
N GLU A 58 7.21 17.47 0.24
CA GLU A 58 7.78 18.43 1.19
C GLU A 58 7.64 17.89 2.62
N ARG A 59 6.47 17.35 2.95
CA ARG A 59 6.22 16.79 4.27
C ARG A 59 7.07 15.55 4.55
N PHE A 60 7.21 14.65 3.60
CA PHE A 60 8.01 13.45 3.77
C PHE A 60 9.49 13.79 4.02
N GLU A 61 10.06 14.73 3.27
CA GLU A 61 11.43 15.19 3.46
C GLU A 61 11.64 15.96 4.77
N GLU A 62 10.61 16.66 5.27
CA GLU A 62 10.60 17.24 6.62
C GLU A 62 10.69 16.13 7.68
N LEU A 63 9.82 15.12 7.60
CA LEU A 63 9.76 14.01 8.55
C LEU A 63 11.06 13.21 8.60
N LYS A 64 11.73 13.00 7.45
CA LYS A 64 13.04 12.31 7.40
C LYS A 64 14.14 13.02 8.17
N LYS A 65 14.03 14.34 8.39
CA LYS A 65 15.00 15.11 9.16
C LYS A 65 14.74 15.06 10.66
N THR A 66 13.49 14.80 11.05
CA THR A 66 13.04 14.93 12.45
C THR A 66 12.72 13.60 13.11
N LEU A 67 12.38 12.57 12.35
CA LEU A 67 11.92 11.29 12.87
C LEU A 67 12.81 10.12 12.44
N PRO A 68 12.89 9.05 13.26
CA PRO A 68 13.44 7.78 12.84
C PRO A 68 12.69 7.20 11.63
N PRO A 69 13.37 6.48 10.70
CA PRO A 69 12.74 5.95 9.50
C PRO A 69 11.47 5.11 9.74
N LEU A 70 11.44 4.32 10.81
CA LEU A 70 10.30 3.45 11.14
C LEU A 70 9.07 4.22 11.66
N GLU A 71 9.22 5.45 12.13
CA GLU A 71 8.11 6.28 12.63
C GLU A 71 7.43 7.09 11.50
N ILE A 72 8.15 7.33 10.40
CA ILE A 72 7.67 8.13 9.28
C ILE A 72 6.37 7.58 8.67
N PRO A 73 6.23 6.26 8.40
CA PRO A 73 4.99 5.69 7.87
C PRO A 73 3.76 5.96 8.75
N PHE A 74 3.92 5.83 10.07
CA PHE A 74 2.86 6.09 11.03
C PHE A 74 2.47 7.57 11.01
N LYS A 75 3.47 8.47 10.99
CA LYS A 75 3.18 9.91 10.95
C LYS A 75 2.52 10.33 9.64
N ILE A 76 2.91 9.72 8.52
CA ILE A 76 2.27 9.93 7.22
C ILE A 76 0.81 9.45 7.24
N ALA A 77 0.55 8.25 7.76
CA ALA A 77 -0.81 7.74 7.90
C ALA A 77 -1.66 8.70 8.74
N GLU A 78 -1.14 9.16 9.88
CA GLU A 78 -1.82 10.14 10.73
C GLU A 78 -2.08 11.47 10.00
N ASP A 79 -1.08 12.04 9.33
CA ASP A 79 -1.21 13.30 8.59
C ASP A 79 -2.31 13.21 7.51
N ILE A 80 -2.43 12.07 6.82
CA ILE A 80 -3.48 11.82 5.82
C ILE A 80 -4.86 11.73 6.48
N ILE A 81 -5.00 10.95 7.56
CA ILE A 81 -6.29 10.80 8.26
C ILE A 81 -6.76 12.12 8.88
N LEU A 82 -5.83 12.96 9.37
CA LEU A 82 -6.12 14.28 9.92
C LEU A 82 -6.33 15.36 8.85
N GLY A 83 -6.27 15.01 7.56
CA GLY A 83 -6.63 15.90 6.45
C GLY A 83 -5.53 16.86 6.00
N LYS A 84 -4.27 16.62 6.36
CA LYS A 84 -3.14 17.50 5.99
C LYS A 84 -2.95 17.62 4.47
N PHE A 85 -3.37 16.61 3.71
CA PHE A 85 -3.29 16.55 2.25
C PHE A 85 -4.66 16.75 1.57
N GLY A 86 -5.62 17.31 2.31
CA GLY A 86 -7.03 17.43 1.91
C GLY A 86 -7.94 16.47 2.65
N PHE A 87 -9.24 16.74 2.61
CA PHE A 87 -10.26 15.90 3.23
C PHE A 87 -10.79 14.86 2.24
N PHE A 88 -10.85 13.61 2.69
CA PHE A 88 -11.37 12.48 1.94
C PHE A 88 -12.45 11.77 2.78
N PRO A 89 -13.40 11.05 2.16
CA PRO A 89 -14.27 10.12 2.88
C PRO A 89 -13.44 9.13 3.72
N GLU A 90 -13.95 8.70 4.89
CA GLU A 90 -13.19 7.88 5.86
C GLU A 90 -12.49 6.66 5.22
N GLU A 91 -13.21 5.89 4.40
CA GLU A 91 -12.66 4.72 3.70
C GLU A 91 -11.55 5.09 2.72
N LYS A 92 -11.73 6.18 1.97
CA LYS A 92 -10.73 6.64 1.01
C LYS A 92 -9.50 7.21 1.72
N ALA A 93 -9.70 7.91 2.83
CA ALA A 93 -8.61 8.39 3.68
C ALA A 93 -7.80 7.20 4.24
N ALA A 94 -8.48 6.16 4.72
CA ALA A 94 -7.84 4.94 5.22
C ALA A 94 -7.05 4.20 4.13
N GLU A 95 -7.61 4.08 2.92
CA GLU A 95 -6.92 3.50 1.77
C GLU A 95 -5.66 4.29 1.42
N LEU A 96 -5.78 5.61 1.24
CA LEU A 96 -4.64 6.48 0.90
C LEU A 96 -3.58 6.47 2.01
N ALA A 97 -3.99 6.51 3.28
CA ALA A 97 -3.11 6.45 4.43
C ALA A 97 -2.31 5.14 4.44
N LEU A 98 -2.97 3.99 4.23
CA LEU A 98 -2.32 2.70 4.22
C LEU A 98 -1.33 2.57 3.05
N LYS A 99 -1.76 2.95 1.83
CA LYS A 99 -0.91 2.92 0.63
C LYS A 99 0.30 3.82 0.77
N ALA A 100 0.11 5.06 1.22
CA ALA A 100 1.20 6.02 1.38
C ALA A 100 2.19 5.61 2.48
N ALA A 101 1.68 5.10 3.61
CA ALA A 101 2.52 4.62 4.70
C ALA A 101 3.33 3.38 4.28
N LEU A 102 2.72 2.42 3.59
CA LEU A 102 3.43 1.25 3.11
C LEU A 102 4.48 1.65 2.05
N ALA A 103 4.13 2.51 1.10
CA ALA A 103 5.07 3.02 0.09
C ALA A 103 6.21 3.88 0.68
N SER A 104 6.04 4.40 1.90
CA SER A 104 7.08 5.13 2.62
C SER A 104 8.18 4.22 3.17
N LEU A 105 7.90 2.92 3.35
CA LEU A 105 8.85 1.96 3.93
C LEU A 105 9.91 1.50 2.91
N THR A 106 9.51 1.33 1.65
CA THR A 106 10.36 0.75 0.61
C THR A 106 10.48 1.71 -0.58
N PRO A 107 11.68 1.83 -1.20
CA PRO A 107 11.84 2.64 -2.40
C PRO A 107 10.87 2.20 -3.52
N PRO A 108 10.34 3.13 -4.34
CA PRO A 108 9.39 2.77 -5.39
C PRO A 108 10.00 1.79 -6.38
N GLY A 109 9.17 0.88 -6.90
CA GLY A 109 9.62 -0.17 -7.82
C GLY A 109 10.28 -1.38 -7.15
N THR A 110 10.44 -1.39 -5.82
CA THR A 110 10.91 -2.59 -5.07
C THR A 110 9.82 -3.67 -5.02
N THR A 111 8.56 -3.25 -4.96
CA THR A 111 7.38 -4.08 -4.73
C THR A 111 6.15 -3.38 -5.31
N ALA A 112 5.19 -4.15 -5.80
CA ALA A 112 3.90 -3.62 -6.28
C ALA A 112 2.88 -3.49 -5.14
N ALA A 113 3.21 -3.97 -3.93
CA ALA A 113 2.27 -4.09 -2.82
C ALA A 113 1.55 -2.81 -2.40
N PRO A 114 2.22 -1.65 -2.27
CA PRO A 114 1.53 -0.43 -1.82
C PRO A 114 0.49 0.10 -2.81
N ILE A 115 0.69 -0.13 -4.11
CA ILE A 115 -0.17 0.45 -5.15
C ILE A 115 -1.16 -0.56 -5.67
N GLU A 116 -0.68 -1.75 -6.04
CA GLU A 116 -1.48 -2.80 -6.66
C GLU A 116 -1.93 -3.85 -5.65
N GLY A 117 -1.12 -4.12 -4.61
CA GLY A 117 -1.41 -5.15 -3.62
C GLY A 117 -2.54 -4.81 -2.65
N ILE A 118 -2.84 -3.54 -2.43
CA ILE A 118 -3.99 -3.07 -1.66
C ILE A 118 -5.04 -2.57 -2.65
N GLU A 119 -6.10 -3.34 -2.89
CA GLU A 119 -7.17 -2.96 -3.81
C GLU A 119 -7.98 -1.79 -3.23
N LYS A 120 -8.51 -1.99 -2.02
CA LYS A 120 -9.37 -1.02 -1.32
C LYS A 120 -9.38 -1.28 0.19
N VAL A 121 -9.86 -0.28 0.93
CA VAL A 121 -10.09 -0.37 2.38
C VAL A 121 -11.53 0.02 2.65
N LEU A 122 -12.25 -0.80 3.40
CA LEU A 122 -13.66 -0.59 3.74
C LEU A 122 -13.87 -0.55 5.26
N ILE A 123 -14.93 0.12 5.69
CA ILE A 123 -15.39 0.14 7.08
C ILE A 123 -16.65 -0.72 7.16
N LYS A 124 -16.52 -1.89 7.78
CA LYS A 124 -17.59 -2.88 7.94
C LYS A 124 -18.13 -2.88 9.37
N ARG A 125 -19.14 -3.70 9.65
CA ARG A 125 -19.75 -3.85 10.98
C ARG A 125 -19.65 -5.28 11.49
N ASN A 126 -19.24 -5.42 12.75
CA ASN A 126 -19.29 -6.69 13.48
C ASN A 126 -20.76 -7.04 13.83
N ASN A 127 -20.99 -8.25 14.35
CA ASN A 127 -22.31 -8.71 14.81
C ASN A 127 -22.91 -7.84 15.93
N ASP A 128 -22.08 -7.20 16.75
CA ASP A 128 -22.50 -6.24 17.78
C ASP A 128 -22.70 -4.81 17.23
N ASN A 129 -22.74 -4.65 15.91
CA ASN A 129 -22.84 -3.40 15.16
C ASN A 129 -21.66 -2.43 15.31
N THR A 130 -20.58 -2.80 16.01
CA THR A 130 -19.37 -1.98 16.07
C THR A 130 -18.69 -1.92 14.71
N ARG A 131 -18.13 -0.75 14.36
CA ARG A 131 -17.46 -0.52 13.07
C ARG A 131 -16.00 -0.97 13.16
N TYR A 132 -15.50 -1.67 12.15
CA TYR A 132 -14.10 -2.13 12.07
C TYR A 132 -13.53 -1.93 10.66
N LEU A 133 -12.20 -2.03 10.52
CA LEU A 133 -11.50 -1.83 9.25
C LEU A 133 -11.25 -3.18 8.53
N ALA A 134 -11.57 -3.24 7.25
CA ALA A 134 -11.29 -4.38 6.37
C ALA A 134 -10.38 -3.94 5.22
N VAL A 135 -9.30 -4.68 5.00
CA VAL A 135 -8.33 -4.42 3.92
C VAL A 135 -8.47 -5.49 2.86
N TYR A 136 -8.74 -5.07 1.64
CA TYR A 136 -8.84 -5.94 0.47
C TYR A 136 -7.48 -6.00 -0.22
N PHE A 137 -6.83 -7.14 -0.12
CA PHE A 137 -5.55 -7.42 -0.76
C PHE A 137 -5.75 -8.13 -2.09
N SER A 138 -4.84 -7.90 -3.03
CA SER A 138 -4.84 -8.56 -4.34
C SER A 138 -3.59 -9.43 -4.52
N GLY A 139 -3.57 -10.27 -5.54
CA GLY A 139 -2.43 -11.15 -5.87
C GLY A 139 -1.04 -10.46 -5.90
N PRO A 140 -0.90 -9.26 -6.47
CA PRO A 140 0.32 -8.44 -6.41
C PRO A 140 0.92 -8.21 -5.02
N MET A 141 0.14 -8.34 -3.94
CA MET A 141 0.66 -8.29 -2.56
C MET A 141 1.75 -9.36 -2.30
N ARG A 142 1.79 -10.44 -3.08
CA ARG A 142 2.86 -11.45 -3.00
C ARG A 142 4.25 -10.93 -3.42
N SER A 143 4.31 -9.83 -4.19
CA SER A 143 5.58 -9.18 -4.53
C SER A 143 6.26 -8.55 -3.32
N ALA A 144 5.49 -8.21 -2.27
CA ALA A 144 6.04 -7.85 -0.98
C ALA A 144 6.62 -9.08 -0.27
N GLY A 145 7.77 -8.90 0.38
CA GLY A 145 8.27 -9.87 1.35
C GLY A 145 7.36 -9.96 2.59
N GLY A 146 7.47 -11.04 3.35
CA GLY A 146 6.63 -11.26 4.55
C GLY A 146 6.70 -10.11 5.58
N THR A 147 7.84 -9.40 5.66
CA THR A 147 7.99 -8.22 6.51
C THR A 147 7.06 -7.07 6.09
N GLU A 148 7.01 -6.75 4.81
CA GLU A 148 6.18 -5.67 4.28
C GLU A 148 4.69 -6.03 4.38
N GLN A 149 4.34 -7.30 4.13
CA GLN A 149 3.00 -7.83 4.35
C GLN A 149 2.57 -7.68 5.83
N ALA A 150 3.43 -8.06 6.77
CA ALA A 150 3.14 -7.91 8.20
C ALA A 150 3.00 -6.44 8.63
N LEU A 151 3.87 -5.56 8.12
CA LEU A 151 3.79 -4.12 8.38
C LEU A 151 2.50 -3.50 7.86
N SER A 152 1.95 -3.99 6.73
CA SER A 152 0.66 -3.52 6.23
C SER A 152 -0.48 -3.75 7.24
N ILE A 153 -0.47 -4.89 7.96
CA ILE A 153 -1.47 -5.21 8.99
C ILE A 153 -1.29 -4.28 10.20
N ILE A 154 -0.05 -4.03 10.62
CA ILE A 154 0.26 -3.14 11.75
C ILE A 154 -0.16 -1.70 11.43
N LEU A 155 0.12 -1.22 10.22
CA LEU A 155 -0.30 0.12 9.78
C LEU A 155 -1.82 0.24 9.68
N ALA A 156 -2.52 -0.80 9.19
CA ALA A 156 -3.98 -0.82 9.17
C ALA A 156 -4.58 -0.78 10.59
N ASP A 157 -3.99 -1.52 11.54
CA ASP A 157 -4.37 -1.45 12.96
C ASP A 157 -4.12 -0.08 13.58
N PHE A 158 -3.06 0.61 13.16
CA PHE A 158 -2.82 1.99 13.59
C PHE A 158 -3.88 2.95 13.01
N ILE A 159 -4.17 2.86 11.72
CA ILE A 159 -5.16 3.70 11.04
C ILE A 159 -6.55 3.53 11.66
N ARG A 160 -6.98 2.29 11.89
CA ARG A 160 -8.31 2.02 12.49
C ARG A 160 -8.43 2.59 13.90
N ARG A 161 -7.34 2.67 14.67
CA ARG A 161 -7.33 3.32 15.99
C ARG A 161 -7.49 4.84 15.90
N ILE A 162 -6.82 5.50 14.94
CA ILE A 162 -6.99 6.95 14.71
C ILE A 162 -8.43 7.27 14.32
N LEU A 163 -9.01 6.44 13.44
CA LEU A 163 -10.41 6.53 13.02
C LEU A 163 -11.42 6.09 14.13
N LYS A 164 -10.93 5.71 15.31
CA LYS A 164 -11.74 5.25 16.45
C LYS A 164 -12.68 4.09 16.10
N LEU A 165 -12.19 3.18 15.24
CA LEU A 165 -12.86 1.94 14.89
C LEU A 165 -12.50 0.85 15.91
N ASP A 166 -13.47 -0.01 16.17
CA ASP A 166 -13.29 -1.20 17.00
C ASP A 166 -12.43 -2.25 16.27
N ARG A 167 -11.98 -3.26 17.00
CA ARG A 167 -11.32 -4.43 16.41
C ARG A 167 -12.31 -5.24 15.58
N TYR A 168 -11.79 -5.92 14.57
CA TYR A 168 -12.49 -7.02 13.93
C TYR A 168 -12.78 -8.14 14.96
N LYS A 169 -14.00 -8.68 14.92
CA LYS A 169 -14.48 -9.74 15.80
C LYS A 169 -15.03 -10.88 14.91
N PRO A 170 -14.16 -11.77 14.40
CA PRO A 170 -14.58 -12.81 13.48
C PRO A 170 -15.57 -13.77 14.14
N THR A 171 -16.53 -14.23 13.36
CA THR A 171 -17.40 -15.36 13.70
C THR A 171 -16.65 -16.68 13.54
N GLN A 172 -17.14 -17.73 14.18
CA GLN A 172 -16.60 -19.09 14.02
C GLN A 172 -16.68 -19.57 12.56
N GLU A 173 -17.70 -19.15 11.81
CA GLU A 173 -17.82 -19.45 10.38
C GLU A 173 -16.73 -18.76 9.55
N GLU A 174 -16.43 -17.50 9.84
CA GLU A 174 -15.32 -16.79 9.19
C GLU A 174 -13.98 -17.45 9.52
N VAL A 175 -13.70 -17.77 10.79
CA VAL A 175 -12.46 -18.47 11.18
C VAL A 175 -12.34 -19.80 10.44
N ALA A 176 -13.40 -20.60 10.41
CA ALA A 176 -13.41 -21.87 9.69
C ALA A 176 -13.17 -21.68 8.18
N ARG A 177 -13.76 -20.64 7.58
CA ARG A 177 -13.56 -20.27 6.19
C ARG A 177 -12.10 -19.90 5.90
N TYR A 178 -11.46 -19.05 6.72
CA TYR A 178 -10.04 -18.71 6.57
C TYR A 178 -9.15 -19.95 6.59
N ILE A 179 -9.40 -20.86 7.53
CA ILE A 179 -8.65 -22.12 7.64
C ILE A 179 -8.81 -22.93 6.36
N GLU A 180 -10.04 -23.09 5.86
CA GLU A 180 -10.28 -23.88 4.66
C GLU A 180 -9.66 -23.25 3.41
N GLU A 181 -9.79 -21.93 3.23
CA GLU A 181 -9.18 -21.19 2.12
C GLU A 181 -7.65 -21.36 2.11
N LEU A 182 -7.00 -21.25 3.28
CA LEU A 182 -5.55 -21.46 3.39
C LEU A 182 -5.16 -22.90 3.02
N ARG A 183 -5.93 -23.91 3.46
CA ARG A 183 -5.64 -25.32 3.14
C ARG A 183 -5.86 -25.64 1.67
N LEU A 184 -6.92 -25.10 1.06
CA LEU A 184 -7.19 -25.26 -0.37
C LEU A 184 -6.13 -24.56 -1.21
N TYR A 185 -5.70 -23.36 -0.81
CA TYR A 185 -4.64 -22.63 -1.50
C TYR A 185 -3.30 -23.38 -1.45
N GLU A 186 -2.94 -23.92 -0.27
CA GLU A 186 -1.73 -24.72 -0.04
C GLU A 186 -1.70 -25.97 -0.95
N ARG A 187 -2.86 -26.63 -1.12
CA ARG A 187 -3.00 -27.85 -1.93
C ARG A 187 -3.03 -27.57 -3.43
N GLY A 188 -3.80 -26.57 -3.86
CA GLY A 188 -4.21 -26.41 -5.25
C GLY A 188 -3.47 -25.32 -6.03
N LYS A 189 -2.90 -24.31 -5.37
CA LYS A 189 -2.30 -23.16 -6.05
C LYS A 189 -0.81 -23.01 -5.79
N ASN A 190 -0.39 -23.00 -4.53
CA ASN A 190 1.01 -22.76 -4.19
C ASN A 190 1.34 -23.23 -2.78
N ARG A 191 2.58 -23.71 -2.60
CA ARG A 191 3.12 -24.00 -1.26
C ARG A 191 3.49 -22.70 -0.57
N PHE A 192 3.03 -22.52 0.67
CA PHE A 192 3.47 -21.42 1.52
C PHE A 192 4.95 -21.59 1.90
N GLN A 193 5.64 -20.47 2.14
CA GLN A 193 7.02 -20.49 2.64
C GLN A 193 7.10 -21.05 4.06
N TYR A 194 6.02 -20.90 4.84
CA TYR A 194 5.89 -21.41 6.19
C TYR A 194 4.56 -22.13 6.37
N LYS A 195 4.60 -23.32 6.97
CA LYS A 195 3.41 -24.12 7.23
C LYS A 195 2.97 -23.93 8.67
N VAL A 196 1.74 -23.44 8.84
CA VAL A 196 1.15 -23.13 10.15
C VAL A 196 0.12 -24.20 10.52
N ALA A 197 0.13 -24.64 11.78
CA ALA A 197 -0.85 -25.59 12.30
C ALA A 197 -2.27 -24.97 12.29
N LYS A 198 -3.31 -25.81 12.25
CA LYS A 198 -4.71 -25.33 12.20
C LYS A 198 -5.05 -24.44 13.39
N ASP A 199 -4.67 -24.87 14.59
CA ASP A 199 -5.03 -24.17 15.84
C ASP A 199 -4.31 -22.81 15.92
N GLN A 200 -3.09 -22.72 15.42
CA GLN A 200 -2.35 -21.46 15.30
C GLN A 200 -2.98 -20.49 14.29
N ILE A 201 -3.52 -21.00 13.18
CA ILE A 201 -4.27 -20.15 12.22
C ILE A 201 -5.51 -19.59 12.92
N ALA A 202 -6.28 -20.44 13.62
CA ALA A 202 -7.46 -20.00 14.35
C ALA A 202 -7.11 -18.90 15.36
N GLU A 203 -6.07 -19.13 16.18
CA GLU A 203 -5.58 -18.18 17.17
C GLU A 203 -5.19 -16.84 16.53
N VAL A 204 -4.50 -16.84 15.38
CA VAL A 204 -4.14 -15.61 14.67
C VAL A 204 -5.38 -14.89 14.18
N ILE A 205 -6.29 -15.57 13.47
CA ILE A 205 -7.49 -14.94 12.90
C ILE A 205 -8.38 -14.35 14.00
N GLU A 206 -8.57 -15.06 15.11
CA GLU A 206 -9.36 -14.59 16.25
C GLU A 206 -8.77 -13.33 16.92
N ASN A 207 -7.45 -13.12 16.80
CA ASN A 207 -6.74 -12.00 17.41
C ASN A 207 -6.39 -10.87 16.44
N LEU A 208 -6.64 -11.01 15.15
CA LEU A 208 -6.40 -9.94 14.18
C LEU A 208 -7.35 -8.76 14.44
N PRO A 209 -6.83 -7.54 14.61
CA PRO A 209 -7.67 -6.37 14.90
C PRO A 209 -8.32 -5.77 13.64
N ILE A 210 -7.91 -6.22 12.46
CA ILE A 210 -8.44 -5.84 11.14
C ILE A 210 -8.80 -7.10 10.35
N GLU A 211 -9.77 -7.00 9.46
CA GLU A 211 -10.10 -8.10 8.54
C GLU A 211 -9.15 -8.09 7.35
N ILE A 212 -8.51 -9.23 7.07
CA ILE A 212 -7.63 -9.46 5.92
C ILE A 212 -8.43 -10.20 4.86
N THR A 213 -8.91 -9.50 3.84
CA THR A 213 -9.78 -10.09 2.80
C THR A 213 -9.32 -9.69 1.40
N GLY A 214 -10.07 -10.03 0.35
CA GLY A 214 -9.74 -9.73 -1.05
C GLY A 214 -9.54 -10.94 -1.95
#